data_AF-A0A8J2P2M3-F1
#
_entry.id   AF-A0A8J2P2M3-F1
#
_cell.length_a   1.000
_cell.length_b   1.000
_cell.length_c   1.000
_cell.angle_alpha   90.00
_cell.angle_beta   90.00
_cell.angle_gamma   90.00
#
_symmetry.space_group_name_H-M   'P 1'
#
loop_
_entity.id
_entity.type
_entity.pdbx_description
1 polymer ?
#
loop_
_entity_poly.entity_id
_entity_poly.type
_entity_poly.pdbx_seq_one_letter_code
_entity_poly.pdbx_strand_id
1 'polypeptide(L)'
;MREHSGACKPLLGVSTSGTNVNYNRGYSHVYKVSIFFFAFFLLYFYISPMYIPHHHLFWEESTPGYLVYTSSCKISDMNPFDKAVRPYIRKKGPQRCPRFVIKVSNQILKYDETHPKYKKTSCCFREIHRDPQDPYKYNKNADWQIKFSPKCTTISKINGANMTSEFVKVECEELDEGKVIKTSNFQASVFPPEQHSNLTRLKLEYWQQEKFSGSPSEMIKEEVPGRPPSVLIVGIDSISRMHMYRSLPKTKLFLEENDFIEMKGYTKIGENTFPNIMGVLAGMELNKYPCYNGSKYKVDSCPLIWKNYSRSNYVTAFLEDSPGLAIFNYLKTGFVEQPTDYYLRTLAVAYHGKLDHSRGFQGCVGGMSQTDFMINYMRRFVERMGEQKVPYFLLSWFTSLAHDDFNALKPADTKYHDLLSDTVNDATYNGNNTIILFISDHGYRFGSFRETFLGYYEESLPFFYIRMPPALKLS
;
A
#
# COMPACT_ATOMS: atom_id res chain seq x y z
N MET A 1 31.72 24.08 -4.91
CA MET A 1 30.74 25.15 -5.19
C MET A 1 29.67 24.57 -6.10
N ARG A 2 28.43 24.58 -5.58
CA ARG A 2 27.11 24.31 -6.19
C ARG A 2 27.04 23.85 -7.65
N GLU A 3 26.48 22.67 -7.87
CA GLU A 3 25.45 22.46 -8.88
C GLU A 3 24.20 21.90 -8.18
N HIS A 4 23.12 22.66 -8.25
CA HIS A 4 21.83 22.33 -7.66
C HIS A 4 21.11 21.32 -8.55
N SER A 5 20.79 20.15 -8.00
CA SER A 5 19.79 19.24 -8.57
C SER A 5 18.42 19.92 -8.54
N GLY A 6 17.83 20.05 -9.73
CA GLY A 6 16.61 20.82 -9.95
C GLY A 6 15.37 20.10 -9.42
N ALA A 7 14.89 20.53 -8.26
CA ALA A 7 13.53 20.21 -7.77
C ALA A 7 12.46 21.15 -8.36
N CYS A 8 12.85 22.24 -9.05
CA CYS A 8 11.90 23.22 -9.61
C CYS A 8 12.21 23.57 -11.07
N LYS A 9 12.19 22.54 -11.94
CA LYS A 9 11.87 22.72 -13.36
C LYS A 9 10.61 21.90 -13.66
N PRO A 10 9.45 22.52 -13.94
CA PRO A 10 8.36 21.78 -14.53
C PRO A 10 8.83 21.26 -15.90
N LEU A 11 8.64 19.97 -16.16
CA LEU A 11 8.83 19.37 -17.49
C LEU A 11 7.76 19.91 -18.44
N LEU A 12 7.93 21.15 -18.88
CA LEU A 12 7.16 21.73 -19.99
C LEU A 12 7.84 21.30 -21.28
N GLY A 13 7.37 20.18 -21.84
CA GLY A 13 7.81 19.66 -23.14
C GLY A 13 6.70 18.84 -23.77
N VAL A 14 5.74 19.50 -24.42
CA VAL A 14 4.77 18.86 -25.32
C VAL A 14 5.41 18.77 -26.70
N SER A 15 5.75 17.57 -27.17
CA SER A 15 5.97 17.31 -28.59
C SER A 15 4.74 16.62 -29.16
N THR A 16 3.92 17.37 -29.91
CA THR A 16 2.82 16.82 -30.70
C THR A 16 3.37 16.31 -32.03
N SER A 17 3.46 14.98 -32.19
CA SER A 17 3.47 14.36 -33.52
C SER A 17 2.16 13.61 -33.70
N GLY A 18 1.21 14.25 -34.38
CA GLY A 18 -0.08 13.67 -34.71
C GLY A 18 0.03 12.64 -35.83
N THR A 19 -0.62 11.50 -35.64
CA THR A 19 -1.01 10.60 -36.72
C THR A 19 -2.52 10.41 -36.66
N ASN A 20 -3.21 11.02 -37.62
CA ASN A 20 -4.64 10.88 -37.87
C ASN A 20 -4.98 9.44 -38.26
N VAL A 21 -5.98 8.85 -37.60
CA VAL A 21 -6.69 7.68 -38.12
C VAL A 21 -8.17 8.04 -38.17
N ASN A 22 -8.68 8.16 -39.40
CA ASN A 22 -10.08 8.36 -39.74
C ASN A 22 -10.92 7.14 -39.34
N TYR A 23 -12.09 7.38 -38.73
CA TYR A 23 -13.21 6.45 -38.80
C TYR A 23 -14.48 7.19 -39.23
N ASN A 24 -14.92 6.87 -40.44
CA ASN A 24 -16.20 7.27 -41.02
C ASN A 24 -17.21 6.12 -40.85
N ARG A 25 -18.43 6.45 -40.41
CA ARG A 25 -19.75 5.77 -40.56
C ARG A 25 -20.59 6.28 -39.37
N GLY A 26 -21.65 7.08 -39.50
CA GLY A 26 -22.68 7.18 -40.52
C GLY A 26 -23.90 6.41 -40.02
N TYR A 27 -24.95 7.12 -39.53
CA TYR A 27 -26.37 6.76 -39.68
C TYR A 27 -27.27 7.95 -39.32
N SER A 28 -28.39 8.01 -40.04
CA SER A 28 -29.26 9.14 -40.31
C SER A 28 -30.47 9.24 -39.38
N HIS A 29 -30.96 10.48 -39.22
CA HIS A 29 -32.26 10.99 -38.76
C HIS A 29 -33.44 10.01 -38.58
N VAL A 30 -34.20 10.22 -37.48
CA VAL A 30 -35.68 10.47 -37.49
C VAL A 30 -36.04 11.42 -36.33
N TYR A 31 -36.96 12.35 -36.60
CA TYR A 31 -37.43 13.47 -35.76
C TYR A 31 -38.66 13.14 -34.88
N LYS A 32 -38.76 13.89 -33.77
CA LYS A 32 -39.97 14.45 -33.09
C LYS A 32 -40.91 13.52 -32.32
N VAL A 33 -41.68 14.16 -31.42
CA VAL A 33 -42.68 13.68 -30.43
C VAL A 33 -42.03 13.47 -29.05
N SER A 34 -42.27 14.21 -27.97
CA SER A 34 -43.31 15.18 -27.62
C SER A 34 -42.83 16.14 -26.53
N ILE A 35 -43.12 17.42 -26.76
CA ILE A 35 -43.29 18.45 -25.74
C ILE A 35 -44.55 18.06 -24.97
N PHE A 36 -44.45 17.56 -23.75
CA PHE A 36 -45.50 17.51 -22.72
C PHE A 36 -44.96 16.67 -21.55
N PHE A 37 -44.15 17.24 -20.66
CA PHE A 37 -43.97 16.81 -19.25
C PHE A 37 -43.02 17.75 -18.48
N PHE A 38 -42.91 19.02 -18.91
CA PHE A 38 -42.02 20.01 -18.29
C PHE A 38 -42.74 20.95 -17.31
N ALA A 39 -43.95 20.60 -16.86
CA ALA A 39 -44.79 21.50 -16.06
C ALA A 39 -45.37 20.88 -14.77
N PHE A 40 -44.85 19.74 -14.29
CA PHE A 40 -45.36 19.11 -13.04
C PHE A 40 -44.31 18.82 -11.96
N PHE A 41 -43.03 19.13 -12.20
CA PHE A 41 -41.96 18.88 -11.22
C PHE A 41 -41.53 20.09 -10.38
N LEU A 42 -42.18 21.25 -10.56
CA LEU A 42 -41.80 22.51 -9.89
C LEU A 42 -42.74 22.93 -8.75
N LEU A 43 -43.66 22.07 -8.29
CA LEU A 43 -44.60 22.44 -7.22
C LEU A 43 -44.67 21.48 -6.02
N TYR A 44 -43.72 20.53 -5.87
CA TYR A 44 -43.72 19.58 -4.73
C TYR A 44 -42.65 19.85 -3.66
N PHE A 45 -41.84 20.91 -3.78
CA PHE A 45 -40.78 21.21 -2.79
C PHE A 45 -40.91 22.54 -2.07
N TYR A 46 -42.10 23.15 -2.08
CA TYR A 46 -42.43 24.22 -1.15
C TYR A 46 -43.28 23.63 0.00
N ILE A 47 -42.77 23.81 1.23
CA ILE A 47 -43.42 23.63 2.55
C ILE A 47 -43.13 22.28 3.26
N SER A 48 -41.97 22.18 3.93
CA SER A 48 -41.85 21.97 5.39
C SER A 48 -40.38 21.77 5.83
N PRO A 49 -39.98 22.25 7.01
CA PRO A 49 -38.58 22.35 7.42
C PRO A 49 -38.10 21.04 8.05
N MET A 50 -36.98 20.50 7.56
CA MET A 50 -36.27 19.41 8.23
C MET A 50 -34.86 19.89 8.54
N TYR A 51 -34.63 20.17 9.82
CA TYR A 51 -33.35 20.60 10.37
C TYR A 51 -32.34 19.46 10.23
N ILE A 52 -31.39 19.61 9.31
CA ILE A 52 -30.17 18.80 9.23
C ILE A 52 -29.02 19.80 9.44
N PRO A 53 -28.10 19.58 10.39
CA PRO A 53 -26.97 20.49 10.57
C PRO A 53 -26.06 20.39 9.35
N HIS A 54 -26.16 21.38 8.46
CA HIS A 54 -25.18 21.63 7.44
C HIS A 54 -23.92 22.16 8.11
N HIS A 55 -22.90 21.31 8.26
CA HIS A 55 -21.54 21.82 8.30
C HIS A 55 -21.28 22.50 6.95
N HIS A 56 -21.37 23.83 6.96
CA HIS A 56 -21.00 24.67 5.84
C HIS A 56 -19.50 24.51 5.58
N LEU A 57 -19.16 23.68 4.57
CA LEU A 57 -17.89 23.81 3.86
C LEU A 57 -17.96 25.14 3.12
N PHE A 58 -17.47 26.20 3.75
CA PHE A 58 -17.29 27.50 3.12
C PHE A 58 -16.28 27.35 1.98
N TRP A 59 -16.73 27.59 0.75
CA TRP A 59 -15.86 27.67 -0.42
C TRP A 59 -15.44 29.12 -0.57
N GLU A 60 -14.42 29.51 0.19
CA GLU A 60 -13.79 30.81 0.03
C GLU A 60 -12.88 30.75 -1.22
N GLU A 61 -13.10 31.64 -2.20
CA GLU A 61 -12.18 31.82 -3.33
C GLU A 61 -10.89 32.46 -2.79
N SER A 62 -9.94 31.63 -2.34
CA SER A 62 -8.64 32.07 -1.86
C SER A 62 -7.77 32.55 -3.03
N THR A 63 -7.27 33.77 -2.95
CA THR A 63 -6.11 34.22 -3.74
C THR A 63 -4.91 33.30 -3.46
N PRO A 64 -4.05 32.94 -4.44
CA PRO A 64 -3.09 31.86 -4.23
C PRO A 64 -1.93 32.35 -3.35
N GLY A 65 -1.84 31.80 -2.14
CA GLY A 65 -0.59 31.76 -1.40
C GLY A 65 0.44 30.84 -2.07
N TYR A 66 1.64 30.76 -1.50
CA TYR A 66 2.68 29.83 -1.94
C TYR A 66 2.96 28.81 -0.84
N LEU A 67 2.93 27.52 -1.19
CA LEU A 67 3.38 26.42 -0.34
C LEU A 67 4.90 26.48 -0.14
N VAL A 68 5.62 26.87 -1.20
CA VAL A 68 7.07 27.15 -1.18
C VAL A 68 7.28 28.45 -1.92
N TYR A 69 7.91 29.42 -1.26
CA TYR A 69 8.26 30.71 -1.86
C TYR A 69 9.74 31.02 -1.61
N THR A 70 10.56 30.74 -2.62
CA THR A 70 11.99 31.06 -2.63
C THR A 70 12.33 31.76 -3.94
N SER A 71 13.54 32.34 -4.03
CA SER A 71 14.03 32.95 -5.27
C SER A 71 14.15 31.94 -6.43
N SER A 72 14.39 30.66 -6.12
CA SER A 72 14.64 29.60 -7.10
C SER A 72 13.44 28.69 -7.33
N CYS A 73 12.45 28.71 -6.44
CA CYS A 73 11.28 27.84 -6.51
C CYS A 73 10.04 28.50 -5.94
N LYS A 74 8.94 28.40 -6.69
CA LYS A 74 7.63 28.87 -6.29
C LYS A 74 6.61 27.75 -6.55
N ILE A 75 6.02 27.24 -5.47
CA ILE A 75 4.94 26.23 -5.53
C ILE A 75 3.70 26.89 -4.96
N SER A 76 2.66 27.05 -5.76
CA SER A 76 1.39 27.65 -5.34
C SER A 76 0.66 26.77 -4.33
N ASP A 77 0.05 27.36 -3.31
CA ASP A 77 -0.85 26.67 -2.39
C ASP A 77 -2.26 26.68 -2.96
N MET A 78 -2.57 25.70 -3.80
CA MET A 78 -3.89 25.57 -4.42
C MET A 78 -4.89 24.98 -3.43
N ASN A 79 -6.16 25.39 -3.53
CA ASN A 79 -7.22 24.85 -2.71
C ASN A 79 -7.48 23.37 -3.06
N PRO A 80 -7.32 22.42 -2.12
CA PRO A 80 -7.62 21.01 -2.34
C PRO A 80 -9.07 20.76 -2.75
N PHE A 81 -9.97 21.67 -2.38
CA PHE A 81 -11.38 21.68 -2.73
C PHE A 81 -11.64 22.81 -3.74
N ASP A 82 -10.87 22.90 -4.82
CA ASP A 82 -11.22 23.82 -5.91
C ASP A 82 -12.50 23.36 -6.64
N LYS A 83 -13.25 24.29 -7.25
CA LYS A 83 -14.44 23.96 -8.06
C LYS A 83 -14.11 23.03 -9.24
N ALA A 84 -12.89 23.07 -9.77
CA ALA A 84 -12.41 22.26 -10.87
C ALA A 84 -12.37 20.75 -10.56
N VAL A 85 -12.15 20.34 -9.31
CA VAL A 85 -12.12 18.90 -8.95
C VAL A 85 -13.51 18.32 -8.71
N ARG A 86 -14.52 19.16 -8.43
CA ARG A 86 -15.88 18.72 -8.06
C ARG A 86 -16.50 17.71 -9.04
N PRO A 87 -16.41 17.87 -10.39
CA PRO A 87 -17.01 16.91 -11.33
C PRO A 87 -16.43 15.48 -11.26
N TYR A 88 -15.23 15.34 -10.70
CA TYR A 88 -14.48 14.08 -10.62
C TYR A 88 -14.68 13.35 -9.27
N ILE A 89 -15.20 14.07 -8.26
CA ILE A 89 -15.48 13.54 -6.93
C ILE A 89 -16.79 12.78 -6.98
N ARG A 90 -16.72 11.48 -6.72
CA ARG A 90 -17.87 10.57 -6.61
C ARG A 90 -17.86 9.86 -5.26
N LYS A 91 -19.04 9.42 -4.82
CA LYS A 91 -19.16 8.51 -3.68
C LYS A 91 -18.83 7.09 -4.13
N LYS A 92 -17.89 6.45 -3.45
CA LYS A 92 -17.58 5.03 -3.63
C LYS A 92 -17.78 4.31 -2.29
N GLY A 93 -18.31 3.10 -2.33
CA GLY A 93 -18.46 2.25 -1.15
C GLY A 93 -17.24 1.36 -0.95
N PRO A 94 -17.04 0.79 0.25
CA PRO A 94 -15.96 -0.17 0.48
C PRO A 94 -16.18 -1.43 -0.36
N GLN A 95 -15.08 -2.07 -0.77
CA GLN A 95 -15.13 -3.40 -1.39
C GLN A 95 -15.73 -4.39 -0.38
N ARG A 96 -16.71 -5.18 -0.82
CA ARG A 96 -17.31 -6.23 -0.01
C ARG A 96 -16.66 -7.57 -0.33
N CYS A 97 -16.14 -8.23 0.68
CA CYS A 97 -15.57 -9.56 0.56
C CYS A 97 -16.40 -10.58 1.34
N PRO A 98 -16.83 -11.68 0.71
CA PRO A 98 -17.49 -12.77 1.42
C PRO A 98 -16.55 -13.34 2.48
N ARG A 99 -17.09 -13.62 3.68
CA ARG A 99 -16.34 -14.34 4.71
C ARG A 99 -15.89 -15.69 4.16
N PHE A 100 -14.67 -16.09 4.51
CA PHE A 100 -14.16 -17.40 4.19
C PHE A 100 -14.34 -18.36 5.36
N VAL A 101 -14.57 -19.65 5.06
CA VAL A 101 -14.87 -20.68 6.06
C VAL A 101 -13.66 -21.02 6.95
N ILE A 102 -12.44 -20.73 6.49
CA ILE A 102 -11.21 -20.90 7.27
C ILE A 102 -10.68 -19.54 7.71
N LYS A 103 -10.30 -19.45 8.98
CA LYS A 103 -9.58 -18.32 9.59
C LYS A 103 -8.18 -18.77 10.02
N VAL A 104 -7.28 -17.80 10.14
CA VAL A 104 -5.95 -18.00 10.69
C VAL A 104 -5.89 -17.37 12.08
N SER A 105 -5.38 -18.08 13.06
CA SER A 105 -5.04 -17.53 14.37
C SER A 105 -3.77 -18.22 14.88
N ASN A 106 -2.75 -17.44 15.22
CA ASN A 106 -1.46 -17.92 15.73
C ASN A 106 -0.87 -19.07 14.91
N GLN A 107 -0.77 -18.90 13.59
CA GLN A 107 -0.24 -19.91 12.64
C GLN A 107 -1.09 -21.20 12.56
N ILE A 108 -2.30 -21.21 13.10
CA ILE A 108 -3.25 -22.33 13.01
C ILE A 108 -4.40 -21.95 12.08
N LEU A 109 -4.63 -22.77 11.06
CA LEU A 109 -5.83 -22.73 10.22
C LEU A 109 -6.98 -23.42 10.96
N LYS A 110 -8.06 -22.68 11.21
CA LYS A 110 -9.26 -23.21 11.88
C LYS A 110 -10.51 -22.88 11.10
N TYR A 111 -11.51 -23.74 11.21
CA TYR A 111 -12.84 -23.44 10.70
C TYR A 111 -13.49 -22.33 11.51
N ASP A 112 -14.17 -21.43 10.81
CA ASP A 112 -15.11 -20.50 11.42
C ASP A 112 -16.41 -21.23 11.70
N GLU A 113 -16.63 -21.67 12.95
CA GLU A 113 -17.84 -22.40 13.37
C GLU A 113 -19.13 -21.60 13.14
N THR A 114 -19.02 -20.27 13.12
CA THR A 114 -20.15 -19.36 12.84
C THR A 114 -20.48 -19.24 11.35
N HIS A 115 -19.69 -19.86 10.47
CA HIS A 115 -19.90 -19.79 9.04
C HIS A 115 -21.02 -20.75 8.61
N PRO A 116 -22.02 -20.31 7.82
CA PRO A 116 -23.16 -21.16 7.43
C PRO A 116 -22.76 -22.48 6.75
N LYS A 117 -21.62 -22.46 6.05
CA LYS A 117 -21.08 -23.62 5.33
C LYS A 117 -20.19 -24.53 6.16
N TYR A 118 -19.96 -24.23 7.45
CA TYR A 118 -19.05 -24.96 8.34
C TYR A 118 -19.30 -26.49 8.32
N LYS A 119 -20.56 -26.91 8.48
CA LYS A 119 -20.92 -28.34 8.55
C LYS A 119 -20.76 -29.05 7.20
N LYS A 120 -21.00 -28.36 6.09
CA LYS A 120 -21.07 -28.93 4.73
C LYS A 120 -19.76 -28.90 3.95
N THR A 121 -18.73 -28.26 4.49
CA THR A 121 -17.46 -28.05 3.80
C THR A 121 -16.35 -28.93 4.40
N SER A 122 -15.50 -29.46 3.53
CA SER A 122 -14.20 -30.05 3.87
C SER A 122 -13.09 -29.26 3.18
N CYS A 123 -12.01 -28.95 3.89
CA CYS A 123 -10.92 -28.12 3.41
C CYS A 123 -9.56 -28.76 3.69
N CYS A 124 -8.63 -28.53 2.77
CA CYS A 124 -7.21 -28.80 2.94
C CYS A 124 -6.41 -27.55 2.52
N PHE A 125 -5.12 -27.52 2.80
CA PHE A 125 -4.25 -26.42 2.36
C PHE A 125 -2.97 -26.92 1.71
N ARG A 126 -2.43 -26.07 0.82
CA ARG A 126 -1.11 -26.21 0.23
C ARG A 126 -0.28 -25.01 0.61
N GLU A 127 0.98 -25.25 0.94
CA GLU A 127 1.92 -24.17 1.21
C GLU A 127 2.34 -23.50 -0.09
N ILE A 128 2.64 -22.21 -0.01
CA ILE A 128 3.08 -21.40 -1.13
C ILE A 128 4.51 -20.98 -0.85
N HIS A 129 5.41 -21.33 -1.76
CA HIS A 129 6.82 -21.06 -1.66
C HIS A 129 7.28 -20.27 -2.88
N ARG A 130 8.21 -19.34 -2.69
CA ARG A 130 8.94 -18.73 -3.80
C ARG A 130 9.74 -19.82 -4.51
N ASP A 131 9.80 -19.79 -5.83
CA ASP A 131 10.64 -20.70 -6.60
C ASP A 131 11.94 -19.98 -7.02
N PRO A 132 13.03 -20.11 -6.24
CA PRO A 132 14.26 -19.36 -6.50
C PRO A 132 14.88 -19.78 -7.84
N GLN A 133 15.54 -18.82 -8.48
CA GLN A 133 16.33 -19.04 -9.69
C GLN A 133 17.81 -18.77 -9.36
N ASP A 134 18.70 -19.36 -10.16
CA ASP A 134 20.14 -19.08 -10.04
C ASP A 134 20.40 -17.57 -10.32
N PRO A 135 21.07 -16.85 -9.40
CA PRO A 135 21.41 -15.43 -9.55
C PRO A 135 22.19 -15.09 -10.83
N TYR A 136 22.88 -16.06 -11.43
CA TYR A 136 23.66 -15.95 -12.67
C TYR A 136 22.95 -16.57 -13.88
N LYS A 137 21.90 -17.39 -13.66
CA LYS A 137 21.11 -18.04 -14.71
C LYS A 137 19.62 -17.94 -14.38
N TYR A 138 19.05 -16.76 -14.66
CA TYR A 138 17.64 -16.46 -14.42
C TYR A 138 16.91 -16.05 -15.69
N ASN A 139 15.57 -16.13 -15.65
CA ASN A 139 14.71 -15.64 -16.72
C ASN A 139 14.01 -14.33 -16.29
N LYS A 140 13.42 -13.61 -17.25
CA LYS A 140 12.73 -12.32 -17.00
C LYS A 140 11.59 -12.42 -15.98
N ASN A 141 11.03 -13.61 -15.77
CA ASN A 141 9.93 -13.85 -14.85
C ASN A 141 10.41 -14.49 -13.53
N ALA A 142 11.69 -14.35 -13.15
CA ALA A 142 12.24 -14.97 -11.95
C ALA A 142 11.41 -14.67 -10.70
N ASP A 143 11.04 -13.40 -10.50
CA ASP A 143 10.26 -12.94 -9.34
C ASP A 143 8.74 -13.22 -9.47
N TRP A 144 8.34 -13.95 -10.52
CA TRP A 144 6.97 -14.44 -10.72
C TRP A 144 6.84 -15.94 -10.47
N GLN A 145 7.95 -16.63 -10.18
CA GLN A 145 7.92 -18.08 -9.99
C GLN A 145 7.56 -18.42 -8.55
N ILE A 146 6.50 -19.22 -8.40
CA ILE A 146 6.04 -19.78 -7.13
C ILE A 146 5.79 -21.28 -7.28
N LYS A 147 5.86 -22.01 -6.18
CA LYS A 147 5.55 -23.43 -6.08
C LYS A 147 4.55 -23.68 -4.97
N PHE A 148 3.61 -24.58 -5.23
CA PHE A 148 2.73 -25.11 -4.20
C PHE A 148 3.29 -26.43 -3.67
N SER A 149 3.09 -26.73 -2.38
CA SER A 149 3.39 -28.06 -1.84
C SER A 149 2.61 -29.13 -2.62
N PRO A 150 3.21 -30.31 -2.92
CA PRO A 150 2.58 -31.34 -3.76
C PRO A 150 1.41 -32.04 -3.06
N LYS A 151 1.43 -32.12 -1.73
CA LYS A 151 0.35 -32.65 -0.91
C LYS A 151 -0.53 -31.51 -0.40
N CYS A 152 -1.86 -31.72 -0.45
CA CYS A 152 -2.82 -30.88 0.26
C CYS A 152 -3.05 -31.47 1.65
N THR A 153 -2.74 -30.71 2.70
CA THR A 153 -2.84 -31.15 4.09
C THR A 153 -4.24 -30.84 4.62
N THR A 154 -4.96 -31.86 5.09
CA THR A 154 -6.33 -31.72 5.60
C THR A 154 -6.37 -30.80 6.83
N ILE A 155 -7.38 -29.92 6.89
CA ILE A 155 -7.64 -29.09 8.06
C ILE A 155 -8.68 -29.81 8.92
N SER A 156 -8.32 -30.16 10.16
CA SER A 156 -9.26 -30.76 11.10
C SER A 156 -10.30 -29.75 11.55
N LYS A 157 -11.58 -30.16 11.63
CA LYS A 157 -12.63 -29.29 12.19
C LYS A 157 -12.47 -29.04 13.69
N ILE A 158 -11.85 -29.98 14.41
CA ILE A 158 -11.66 -29.91 15.86
C ILE A 158 -10.35 -29.18 16.18
N ASN A 159 -9.24 -29.66 15.61
CA ASN A 159 -7.91 -29.20 16.00
C ASN A 159 -7.33 -28.14 15.05
N GLY A 160 -7.96 -27.91 13.89
CA GLY A 160 -7.39 -27.11 12.82
C GLY A 160 -6.20 -27.81 12.15
N ALA A 161 -5.29 -27.02 11.59
CA ALA A 161 -3.99 -27.48 11.14
C ALA A 161 -2.93 -26.39 11.32
N ASN A 162 -1.74 -26.80 11.74
CA ASN A 162 -0.60 -25.89 11.88
C ASN A 162 -0.02 -25.54 10.51
N MET A 163 0.25 -24.27 10.30
CA MET A 163 1.00 -23.78 9.16
C MET A 163 2.49 -23.98 9.42
N THR A 164 3.24 -24.46 8.43
CA THR A 164 4.71 -24.50 8.48
C THR A 164 5.36 -23.54 7.48
N SER A 165 4.53 -22.82 6.73
CA SER A 165 4.92 -21.72 5.84
C SER A 165 4.05 -20.51 6.12
N GLU A 166 4.60 -19.32 5.86
CA GLU A 166 3.94 -18.03 6.00
C GLU A 166 2.66 -17.94 5.17
N PHE A 167 2.63 -18.61 4.01
CA PHE A 167 1.61 -18.47 2.99
C PHE A 167 1.00 -19.81 2.60
N VAL A 168 -0.32 -19.87 2.53
CA VAL A 168 -1.05 -21.08 2.14
C VAL A 168 -2.22 -20.77 1.21
N LYS A 169 -2.46 -21.69 0.27
CA LYS A 169 -3.69 -21.77 -0.50
C LYS A 169 -4.60 -22.81 0.16
N VAL A 170 -5.77 -22.39 0.61
CA VAL A 170 -6.80 -23.27 1.17
C VAL A 170 -7.75 -23.68 0.05
N GLU A 171 -7.96 -24.98 -0.10
CA GLU A 171 -8.86 -25.58 -1.09
C GLU A 171 -9.98 -26.30 -0.34
N CYS A 172 -11.23 -25.96 -0.66
CA CYS A 172 -12.41 -26.46 0.02
C CYS A 172 -13.39 -27.08 -0.98
N GLU A 173 -14.01 -28.18 -0.56
CA GLU A 173 -15.09 -28.86 -1.27
C GLU A 173 -16.36 -28.80 -0.40
N GLU A 174 -17.43 -28.28 -0.98
CA GLU A 174 -18.75 -28.16 -0.36
C GLU A 174 -19.74 -29.06 -1.09
N LEU A 175 -20.56 -29.80 -0.34
CA LEU A 175 -21.69 -30.56 -0.88
C LEU A 175 -22.95 -29.70 -0.84
N ASP A 176 -23.46 -29.34 -2.01
CA ASP A 176 -24.68 -28.54 -2.18
C ASP A 176 -25.63 -29.22 -3.17
N GLU A 177 -26.81 -29.63 -2.68
CA GLU A 177 -27.85 -30.33 -3.48
C GLU A 177 -27.31 -31.50 -4.34
N GLY A 178 -26.36 -32.27 -3.80
CA GLY A 178 -25.73 -33.40 -4.51
C GLY A 178 -24.62 -33.02 -5.50
N LYS A 179 -24.29 -31.73 -5.64
CA LYS A 179 -23.15 -31.24 -6.42
C LYS A 179 -21.98 -30.88 -5.51
N VAL A 180 -20.76 -31.18 -5.97
CA VAL A 180 -19.53 -30.78 -5.29
C VAL A 180 -19.09 -29.42 -5.83
N ILE A 181 -19.14 -28.39 -4.99
CA ILE A 181 -18.64 -27.05 -5.30
C ILE A 181 -17.22 -26.92 -4.74
N LYS A 182 -16.26 -26.64 -5.63
CA LYS A 182 -14.87 -26.40 -5.24
C LYS A 182 -14.60 -24.91 -5.13
N THR A 183 -14.04 -24.50 -3.99
CA THR A 183 -13.61 -23.12 -3.76
C THR A 183 -12.16 -23.11 -3.29
N SER A 184 -11.46 -22.01 -3.54
CA SER A 184 -10.14 -21.81 -2.96
C SER A 184 -9.94 -20.36 -2.55
N ASN A 185 -9.13 -20.17 -1.52
CA ASN A 185 -8.72 -18.85 -1.07
C ASN A 185 -7.29 -18.92 -0.54
N PHE A 186 -6.74 -17.77 -0.18
CA PHE A 186 -5.37 -17.61 0.25
C PHE A 186 -5.36 -17.07 1.68
N GLN A 187 -4.41 -17.55 2.46
CA GLN A 187 -4.23 -17.17 3.85
C GLN A 187 -2.75 -16.92 4.13
N ALA A 188 -2.48 -16.02 5.06
CA ALA A 188 -1.14 -15.83 5.59
C ALA A 188 -1.15 -15.79 7.11
N SER A 189 -0.03 -16.19 7.68
CA SER A 189 0.34 -15.85 9.04
C SER A 189 1.72 -15.26 8.96
N VAL A 190 1.94 -14.08 9.54
CA VAL A 190 3.30 -13.68 9.93
C VAL A 190 3.84 -14.81 10.83
N PHE A 191 5.13 -15.14 10.79
CA PHE A 191 5.79 -16.03 11.77
C PHE A 191 6.69 -15.17 12.66
N PRO A 192 6.82 -15.44 13.97
CA PRO A 192 7.73 -14.68 14.80
C PRO A 192 9.19 -14.95 14.36
N PRO A 193 10.12 -13.99 14.47
CA PRO A 193 11.50 -14.12 14.01
C PRO A 193 12.19 -15.45 14.33
N GLU A 194 12.03 -16.00 15.53
CA GLU A 194 12.59 -17.29 15.97
C GLU A 194 12.02 -18.52 15.26
N GLN A 195 10.84 -18.41 14.66
CA GLN A 195 10.16 -19.48 13.91
C GLN A 195 10.15 -19.22 12.39
N HIS A 196 10.53 -18.03 11.93
CA HIS A 196 10.41 -17.66 10.51
C HIS A 196 11.56 -18.22 9.67
N SER A 197 12.80 -17.95 10.05
CA SER A 197 13.99 -18.45 9.35
C SER A 197 15.20 -18.47 10.27
N ASN A 198 16.26 -19.18 9.88
CA ASN A 198 17.52 -19.13 10.61
C ASN A 198 18.09 -17.70 10.69
N LEU A 199 17.93 -16.90 9.62
CA LEU A 199 18.46 -15.54 9.58
C LEU A 199 17.72 -14.61 10.54
N THR A 200 16.39 -14.65 10.55
CA THR A 200 15.58 -13.83 11.46
C THR A 200 15.76 -14.24 12.92
N ARG A 201 15.94 -15.54 13.20
CA ARG A 201 16.31 -16.02 14.53
C ARG A 201 17.67 -15.47 14.99
N LEU A 202 18.70 -15.50 14.13
CA LEU A 202 20.01 -14.94 14.45
C LEU A 202 19.96 -13.43 14.71
N LYS A 203 19.15 -12.69 13.92
CA LYS A 203 18.91 -11.26 14.15
C LYS A 203 18.26 -11.00 15.51
N LEU A 204 17.27 -11.81 15.89
CA LEU A 204 16.64 -11.73 17.21
C LEU A 204 17.65 -12.02 18.33
N GLU A 205 18.43 -13.10 18.22
CA GLU A 205 19.45 -13.50 19.20
C GLU A 205 20.50 -12.39 19.40
N TYR A 206 20.95 -11.74 18.32
CA TYR A 206 21.84 -10.58 18.39
C TYR A 206 21.26 -9.47 19.31
N TRP A 207 20.02 -9.06 19.07
CA TRP A 207 19.38 -8.00 19.85
C TRP A 207 18.98 -8.41 21.27
N GLN A 208 18.86 -9.71 21.52
CA GLN A 208 18.68 -10.24 22.87
C GLN A 208 20.02 -10.19 23.64
N GLN A 209 21.14 -10.52 23.01
CA GLN A 209 22.47 -10.43 23.63
C GLN A 209 22.88 -8.99 23.94
N GLU A 210 22.64 -8.05 23.01
CA GLU A 210 22.89 -6.61 23.21
C GLU A 210 22.07 -6.00 24.37
N LYS A 211 20.96 -6.60 24.79
CA LYS A 211 20.25 -6.16 26.02
C LYS A 211 21.07 -6.43 27.29
N PHE A 212 21.93 -7.44 27.29
CA PHE A 212 22.66 -7.91 28.47
C PHE A 212 24.08 -7.32 28.58
N SER A 213 24.53 -6.52 27.60
CA SER A 213 25.82 -5.83 27.63
C SER A 213 25.76 -4.42 28.27
N GLY A 214 24.57 -3.92 28.63
CA GLY A 214 24.40 -2.64 29.35
C GLY A 214 24.67 -2.74 30.85
N SER A 215 25.25 -1.70 31.45
CA SER A 215 25.56 -1.64 32.90
C SER A 215 24.32 -1.91 33.78
N PRO A 216 24.42 -2.70 34.86
CA PRO A 216 23.31 -2.98 35.78
C PRO A 216 22.67 -1.74 36.43
N SER A 217 23.32 -0.58 36.39
CA SER A 217 22.85 0.65 37.03
C SER A 217 21.78 1.43 36.25
N GLU A 218 21.47 1.07 35.00
CA GLU A 218 20.50 1.79 34.16
C GLU A 218 19.15 1.07 33.99
N MET A 219 18.92 -0.04 34.69
CA MET A 219 17.75 -0.92 34.50
C MET A 219 16.38 -0.36 34.96
N ILE A 220 16.26 0.93 35.29
CA ILE A 220 15.02 1.53 35.86
C ILE A 220 14.26 2.42 34.85
N LYS A 221 14.68 2.56 33.60
CA LYS A 221 13.87 3.22 32.56
C LYS A 221 13.27 2.19 31.60
N GLU A 222 11.94 2.20 31.46
CA GLU A 222 11.18 1.31 30.57
C GLU A 222 11.57 1.44 29.08
N GLU A 223 12.30 2.49 28.72
CA GLU A 223 13.03 2.60 27.45
C GLU A 223 14.47 2.18 27.69
N VAL A 224 14.91 1.06 27.09
CA VAL A 224 16.34 0.71 27.07
C VAL A 224 17.06 1.84 26.32
N PRO A 225 17.85 2.69 27.00
CA PRO A 225 18.63 3.71 26.33
C PRO A 225 19.58 2.99 25.37
N GLY A 226 19.59 3.39 24.09
CA GLY A 226 20.55 2.87 23.10
C GLY A 226 20.01 1.87 22.07
N ARG A 227 18.72 1.51 22.08
CA ARG A 227 18.16 0.72 20.96
C ARG A 227 17.78 1.60 19.79
N PRO A 228 18.29 1.31 18.58
CA PRO A 228 18.02 2.16 17.44
C PRO A 228 16.54 2.01 17.03
N PRO A 229 15.92 3.05 16.46
CA PRO A 229 14.51 3.02 16.14
C PRO A 229 14.22 2.05 14.99
N SER A 230 13.01 1.48 15.01
CA SER A 230 12.44 0.84 13.83
C SER A 230 12.09 1.87 12.76
N VAL A 231 11.90 1.41 11.53
CA VAL A 231 11.46 2.23 10.40
C VAL A 231 10.23 1.59 9.77
N LEU A 232 9.13 2.33 9.77
CA LEU A 232 7.88 1.96 9.11
C LEU A 232 7.60 2.94 7.97
N ILE A 233 7.55 2.44 6.75
CA ILE A 233 7.14 3.20 5.57
C ILE A 233 5.80 2.64 5.08
N VAL A 234 4.77 3.47 5.16
CA VAL A 234 3.43 3.23 4.64
C VAL A 234 3.22 4.08 3.40
N GLY A 235 3.32 3.43 2.25
CA GLY A 235 3.21 4.08 0.94
C GLY A 235 1.87 3.87 0.27
N ILE A 236 1.32 4.90 -0.36
CA ILE A 236 0.14 4.76 -1.23
C ILE A 236 0.49 5.29 -2.62
N ASP A 237 0.30 4.47 -3.64
CA ASP A 237 0.53 4.84 -5.03
C ASP A 237 -0.48 5.90 -5.50
N SER A 238 -0.02 6.89 -6.27
CA SER A 238 -0.85 7.80 -7.07
C SER A 238 -1.70 8.81 -6.28
N ILE A 239 -1.24 9.30 -5.13
CA ILE A 239 -1.97 10.24 -4.28
C ILE A 239 -1.21 11.55 -4.08
N SER A 240 -1.77 12.63 -4.64
CA SER A 240 -1.28 13.99 -4.37
C SER A 240 -1.61 14.41 -2.94
N ARG A 241 -0.89 15.40 -2.41
CA ARG A 241 -1.23 16.08 -1.15
C ARG A 241 -2.69 16.50 -1.11
N MET A 242 -3.14 17.19 -2.15
CA MET A 242 -4.51 17.67 -2.23
C MET A 242 -5.53 16.52 -2.35
N HIS A 243 -5.17 15.43 -3.03
CA HIS A 243 -6.01 14.24 -3.11
C HIS A 243 -6.14 13.54 -1.76
N MET A 244 -5.04 13.42 -1.02
CA MET A 244 -5.07 12.88 0.35
C MET A 244 -6.04 13.68 1.24
N TYR A 245 -6.05 15.01 1.14
CA TYR A 245 -6.92 15.86 1.96
C TYR A 245 -8.41 15.63 1.67
N ARG A 246 -8.73 15.34 0.40
CA ARG A 246 -10.09 15.01 -0.02
C ARG A 246 -10.49 13.58 0.34
N SER A 247 -9.54 12.65 0.32
CA SER A 247 -9.83 11.22 0.38
C SER A 247 -9.61 10.59 1.75
N LEU A 248 -8.76 11.18 2.59
CA LEU A 248 -8.38 10.68 3.92
C LEU A 248 -8.49 11.76 5.02
N PRO A 249 -9.62 12.48 5.16
CA PRO A 249 -9.73 13.59 6.10
C PRO A 249 -9.53 13.18 7.57
N LYS A 250 -9.98 11.99 8.00
CA LYS A 250 -9.75 11.52 9.38
C LYS A 250 -8.28 11.18 9.61
N THR A 251 -7.67 10.49 8.65
CA THR A 251 -6.24 10.16 8.71
C THR A 251 -5.40 11.44 8.78
N LYS A 252 -5.74 12.45 7.96
CA LYS A 252 -5.07 13.75 7.99
C LYS A 252 -5.15 14.42 9.35
N LEU A 253 -6.34 14.47 9.94
CA LEU A 253 -6.53 15.08 11.26
C LEU A 253 -5.68 14.38 12.32
N PHE A 254 -5.69 13.04 12.33
CA PHE A 254 -4.85 12.27 13.23
C PHE A 254 -3.36 12.60 13.06
N LEU A 255 -2.85 12.65 11.83
CA LEU A 255 -1.45 12.97 11.56
C LEU A 255 -1.07 14.35 12.15
N GLU A 256 -1.91 15.37 11.94
CA GLU A 256 -1.70 16.73 12.44
C GLU A 256 -1.73 16.83 13.96
N GLU A 257 -2.48 15.96 14.62
CA GLU A 257 -2.62 15.93 16.09
C GLU A 257 -1.59 15.03 16.79
N ASN A 258 -0.84 14.20 16.05
CA ASN A 258 0.02 13.14 16.61
C ASN A 258 1.49 13.22 16.15
N ASP A 259 2.04 14.44 16.11
CA ASP A 259 3.46 14.71 15.84
C ASP A 259 3.99 14.31 14.46
N PHE A 260 3.11 14.12 13.47
CA PHE A 260 3.56 13.98 12.09
C PHE A 260 3.80 15.35 11.47
N ILE A 261 4.98 15.50 10.88
CA ILE A 261 5.36 16.69 10.13
C ILE A 261 5.02 16.44 8.65
N GLU A 262 4.18 17.29 8.09
CA GLU A 262 3.95 17.32 6.65
C GLU A 262 5.14 17.95 5.93
N MET A 263 5.74 17.19 5.01
CA MET A 263 6.84 17.64 4.16
C MET A 263 6.30 18.46 2.98
N LYS A 264 5.82 19.67 3.27
CA LYS A 264 5.30 20.61 2.28
C LYS A 264 6.36 20.94 1.22
N GLY A 265 5.95 20.92 -0.05
CA GLY A 265 6.85 21.14 -1.19
C GLY A 265 7.61 19.89 -1.66
N TYR A 266 7.35 18.73 -1.07
CA TYR A 266 7.80 17.45 -1.60
C TYR A 266 7.26 17.25 -3.03
N THR A 267 8.15 16.87 -3.96
CA THR A 267 7.86 16.77 -5.39
C THR A 267 8.31 15.43 -5.94
N LYS A 268 7.60 14.92 -6.95
CA LYS A 268 8.05 13.75 -7.71
C LYS A 268 9.34 14.08 -8.47
N ILE A 269 10.26 13.13 -8.52
CA ILE A 269 11.51 13.16 -9.30
C ILE A 269 11.27 12.69 -10.74
N GLY A 270 10.43 11.67 -10.91
CA GLY A 270 10.15 11.04 -12.18
C GLY A 270 8.67 10.83 -12.43
N GLU A 271 8.35 10.38 -13.64
CA GLU A 271 6.98 10.24 -14.08
C GLU A 271 6.18 9.19 -13.29
N ASN A 272 6.71 7.97 -13.16
CA ASN A 272 6.05 6.83 -12.51
C ASN A 272 6.71 6.43 -11.18
N THR A 273 6.20 5.39 -10.54
CA THR A 273 6.62 4.91 -9.23
C THR A 273 8.11 4.56 -9.12
N PHE A 274 8.64 3.77 -10.06
CA PHE A 274 10.02 3.28 -9.99
C PHE A 274 11.08 4.38 -9.74
N PRO A 275 11.20 5.47 -10.54
CA PRO A 275 12.19 6.52 -10.31
C PRO A 275 11.98 7.27 -9.00
N ASN A 276 10.72 7.55 -8.62
CA ASN A 276 10.43 8.24 -7.37
C ASN A 276 10.85 7.41 -6.16
N ILE A 277 10.53 6.11 -6.18
CA ILE A 277 10.88 5.19 -5.10
C ILE A 277 12.38 4.87 -5.09
N MET A 278 13.05 4.82 -6.24
CA MET A 278 14.51 4.71 -6.30
C MET A 278 15.20 5.94 -5.69
N GLY A 279 14.64 7.14 -5.85
CA GLY A 279 15.11 8.33 -5.16
C GLY A 279 15.02 8.19 -3.64
N VAL A 280 13.88 7.72 -3.12
CA VAL A 280 13.65 7.53 -1.68
C VAL A 280 14.52 6.41 -1.09
N LEU A 281 14.62 5.26 -1.77
CA LEU A 281 15.20 4.06 -1.19
C LEU A 281 16.66 3.84 -1.54
N ALA A 282 17.15 4.36 -2.66
CA ALA A 282 18.52 4.16 -3.11
C ALA A 282 19.32 5.47 -3.18
N GLY A 283 18.67 6.62 -2.95
CA GLY A 283 19.29 7.95 -3.12
C GLY A 283 19.70 8.20 -4.57
N MET A 284 19.04 7.56 -5.54
CA MET A 284 19.40 7.62 -6.95
C MET A 284 18.63 8.71 -7.70
N GLU A 285 19.33 9.39 -8.61
CA GLU A 285 18.73 10.36 -9.51
C GLU A 285 18.05 9.67 -10.71
N LEU A 286 17.13 10.40 -11.36
CA LEU A 286 16.44 9.96 -12.56
C LEU A 286 17.46 9.50 -13.64
N ASN A 287 17.21 8.34 -14.23
CA ASN A 287 18.01 7.74 -15.31
C ASN A 287 19.47 7.40 -14.94
N LYS A 288 19.84 7.41 -13.66
CA LYS A 288 21.16 6.99 -13.16
C LYS A 288 21.02 5.76 -12.27
N TYR A 289 20.77 4.61 -12.88
CA TYR A 289 20.66 3.32 -12.18
C TYR A 289 21.79 2.37 -12.58
N PRO A 290 23.03 2.56 -12.08
CA PRO A 290 24.16 1.67 -12.42
C PRO A 290 23.90 0.21 -12.03
N CYS A 291 23.00 -0.02 -11.09
CA CYS A 291 22.55 -1.35 -10.66
C CYS A 291 21.51 -2.00 -11.59
N TYR A 292 20.92 -1.27 -12.54
CA TYR A 292 19.81 -1.74 -13.35
C TYR A 292 20.03 -1.41 -14.83
N ASN A 293 20.28 -2.44 -15.63
CA ASN A 293 20.60 -2.32 -17.05
C ASN A 293 19.39 -2.60 -17.98
N GLY A 294 18.18 -2.27 -17.52
CA GLY A 294 16.95 -2.44 -18.29
C GLY A 294 16.11 -3.68 -17.92
N SER A 295 14.97 -3.83 -18.60
CA SER A 295 13.85 -4.67 -18.15
C SER A 295 14.13 -6.17 -17.97
N LYS A 296 15.18 -6.67 -18.63
CA LYS A 296 15.61 -8.07 -18.55
C LYS A 296 16.58 -8.36 -17.40
N TYR A 297 17.03 -7.32 -16.70
CA TYR A 297 18.01 -7.42 -15.62
C TYR A 297 17.32 -7.31 -14.27
N LYS A 298 17.86 -8.07 -13.32
CA LYS A 298 17.46 -8.03 -11.92
C LYS A 298 17.87 -6.71 -11.25
N VAL A 299 17.12 -6.29 -10.24
CA VAL A 299 17.44 -5.10 -9.43
C VAL A 299 18.19 -5.44 -8.14
N ASP A 300 18.60 -6.71 -7.98
CA ASP A 300 19.23 -7.26 -6.78
C ASP A 300 20.51 -6.53 -6.38
N SER A 301 21.21 -5.83 -7.28
CA SER A 301 22.42 -5.08 -6.95
C SER A 301 22.15 -3.62 -6.53
N CYS A 302 20.90 -3.15 -6.62
CA CYS A 302 20.57 -1.77 -6.26
C CYS A 302 20.79 -1.51 -4.76
N PRO A 303 21.36 -0.35 -4.38
CA PRO A 303 21.71 -0.04 -2.99
C PRO A 303 20.49 0.41 -2.18
N LEU A 304 19.46 -0.42 -2.16
CA LEU A 304 18.20 -0.17 -1.46
C LEU A 304 18.47 -0.15 0.05
N ILE A 305 17.96 0.88 0.73
CA ILE A 305 18.31 1.22 2.12
C ILE A 305 18.03 0.09 3.11
N TRP A 306 17.03 -0.75 2.85
CA TRP A 306 16.75 -1.92 3.68
C TRP A 306 17.92 -2.91 3.76
N LYS A 307 18.85 -2.90 2.78
CA LYS A 307 20.08 -3.71 2.84
C LYS A 307 21.04 -3.22 3.91
N ASN A 308 21.09 -1.91 4.16
CA ASN A 308 21.86 -1.36 5.27
C ASN A 308 21.24 -1.81 6.59
N TYR A 309 19.92 -1.69 6.72
CA TYR A 309 19.19 -2.18 7.90
C TYR A 309 19.38 -3.69 8.13
N SER A 310 19.28 -4.51 7.08
CA SER A 310 19.51 -5.96 7.18
C SER A 310 20.93 -6.28 7.66
N ARG A 311 21.96 -5.57 7.15
CA ARG A 311 23.36 -5.69 7.62
C ARG A 311 23.53 -5.25 9.08
N SER A 312 22.71 -4.32 9.56
CA SER A 312 22.65 -3.90 10.96
C SER A 312 21.72 -4.78 11.81
N ASN A 313 21.43 -6.01 11.39
CA ASN A 313 20.58 -6.99 12.08
C ASN A 313 19.12 -6.57 12.30
N TYR A 314 18.59 -5.63 11.50
CA TYR A 314 17.15 -5.36 11.50
C TYR A 314 16.40 -6.51 10.82
N VAL A 315 15.21 -6.82 11.33
CA VAL A 315 14.24 -7.64 10.60
C VAL A 315 13.61 -6.78 9.51
N THR A 316 13.67 -7.24 8.27
CA THR A 316 13.27 -6.47 7.08
C THR A 316 12.02 -7.06 6.45
N ALA A 317 11.11 -6.20 6.02
CA ALA A 317 9.88 -6.59 5.36
C ALA A 317 9.57 -5.69 4.16
N PHE A 318 9.08 -6.30 3.08
CA PHE A 318 8.60 -5.61 1.89
C PHE A 318 7.27 -6.18 1.43
N LEU A 319 6.23 -5.34 1.49
CA LEU A 319 4.84 -5.70 1.23
C LEU A 319 4.27 -4.85 0.10
N GLU A 320 3.73 -5.49 -0.93
CA GLU A 320 3.00 -4.83 -2.01
C GLU A 320 1.75 -5.65 -2.36
N ASP A 321 0.67 -4.97 -2.74
CA ASP A 321 -0.63 -5.62 -3.00
C ASP A 321 -0.94 -5.83 -4.50
N SER A 322 -0.17 -5.23 -5.42
CA SER A 322 -0.39 -5.33 -6.86
C SER A 322 0.84 -5.89 -7.59
N PRO A 323 1.02 -7.21 -7.68
CA PRO A 323 2.26 -7.81 -8.17
C PRO A 323 2.57 -7.49 -9.65
N GLY A 324 1.56 -7.15 -10.44
CA GLY A 324 1.68 -6.73 -11.85
C GLY A 324 2.15 -5.29 -12.03
N LEU A 325 1.71 -4.39 -11.15
CA LEU A 325 2.07 -2.96 -11.15
C LEU A 325 3.16 -2.63 -10.10
N ALA A 326 3.67 -3.63 -9.39
CA ALA A 326 4.64 -3.51 -8.32
C ALA A 326 5.88 -2.71 -8.73
N ILE A 327 6.42 -1.95 -7.78
CA ILE A 327 7.50 -0.95 -7.94
C ILE A 327 8.62 -1.50 -8.82
N PHE A 328 9.11 -2.70 -8.48
CA PHE A 328 10.31 -3.30 -9.07
C PHE A 328 10.00 -4.30 -10.20
N ASN A 329 8.73 -4.62 -10.45
CA ASN A 329 8.34 -5.70 -11.36
C ASN A 329 7.54 -5.22 -12.57
N TYR A 330 6.90 -4.04 -12.53
CA TYR A 330 6.20 -3.50 -13.70
C TYR A 330 7.18 -3.33 -14.88
N LEU A 331 6.95 -4.13 -15.92
CA LEU A 331 7.80 -4.27 -17.12
C LEU A 331 9.25 -4.67 -16.83
N LYS A 332 9.56 -5.24 -15.67
CA LYS A 332 10.92 -5.56 -15.20
C LYS A 332 11.03 -6.98 -14.67
N THR A 333 12.26 -7.46 -14.53
CA THR A 333 12.53 -8.77 -13.93
C THR A 333 12.27 -8.76 -12.42
N GLY A 334 12.47 -7.62 -11.77
CA GLY A 334 12.38 -7.50 -10.31
C GLY A 334 13.54 -8.18 -9.62
N PHE A 335 13.24 -8.89 -8.55
CA PHE A 335 14.26 -9.53 -7.73
C PHE A 335 14.45 -11.00 -8.10
N VAL A 336 15.69 -11.45 -8.31
CA VAL A 336 15.99 -12.89 -8.47
C VAL A 336 16.14 -13.55 -7.11
N GLU A 337 16.85 -12.88 -6.21
CA GLU A 337 16.99 -13.24 -4.80
C GLU A 337 15.96 -12.52 -3.94
N GLN A 338 15.45 -13.15 -2.88
CA GLN A 338 14.46 -12.51 -2.02
C GLN A 338 15.05 -11.25 -1.36
N PRO A 339 14.40 -10.07 -1.49
CA PRO A 339 15.03 -8.80 -1.11
C PRO A 339 15.01 -8.49 0.39
N THR A 340 14.11 -9.11 1.15
CA THR A 340 13.84 -8.86 2.57
C THR A 340 13.50 -10.16 3.29
N ASP A 341 13.54 -10.17 4.63
CA ASP A 341 13.22 -11.37 5.42
C ASP A 341 11.75 -11.78 5.22
N TYR A 342 10.82 -10.83 5.31
CA TYR A 342 9.40 -11.03 5.01
C TYR A 342 9.06 -10.42 3.66
N TYR A 343 8.47 -11.19 2.76
CA TYR A 343 8.22 -10.75 1.38
C TYR A 343 6.85 -11.20 0.87
N LEU A 344 5.87 -10.28 0.88
CA LEU A 344 4.47 -10.59 0.57
C LEU A 344 4.25 -11.05 -0.88
N ARG A 345 5.17 -10.72 -1.78
CA ARG A 345 5.03 -10.96 -3.21
C ARG A 345 4.73 -12.42 -3.54
N THR A 346 5.28 -13.38 -2.80
CA THR A 346 5.02 -14.82 -3.00
C THR A 346 3.52 -15.12 -2.94
N LEU A 347 2.82 -14.57 -1.94
CA LEU A 347 1.37 -14.68 -1.82
C LEU A 347 0.66 -13.86 -2.91
N ALA A 348 1.14 -12.64 -3.17
CA ALA A 348 0.55 -11.74 -4.15
C ALA A 348 0.49 -12.36 -5.54
N VAL A 349 1.59 -12.95 -6.00
CA VAL A 349 1.66 -13.68 -7.27
C VAL A 349 0.69 -14.88 -7.28
N ALA A 350 0.55 -15.58 -6.15
CA ALA A 350 -0.34 -16.74 -6.06
C ALA A 350 -1.82 -16.38 -6.22
N TYR A 351 -2.29 -15.32 -5.56
CA TYR A 351 -3.69 -14.90 -5.69
C TYR A 351 -3.98 -14.13 -6.98
N HIS A 352 -2.99 -13.42 -7.53
CA HIS A 352 -3.15 -12.69 -8.79
C HIS A 352 -3.16 -13.64 -9.99
N GLY A 353 -2.45 -14.76 -9.91
CA GLY A 353 -2.39 -15.76 -10.98
C GLY A 353 -1.91 -15.19 -12.32
N LYS A 354 -2.42 -15.76 -13.42
CA LYS A 354 -2.13 -15.33 -14.80
C LYS A 354 -3.05 -14.22 -15.32
N LEU A 355 -3.72 -13.47 -14.43
CA LEU A 355 -4.61 -12.38 -14.84
C LEU A 355 -3.84 -11.30 -15.61
N ASP A 356 -4.56 -10.58 -16.48
CA ASP A 356 -4.04 -9.45 -17.23
C ASP A 356 -3.33 -8.48 -16.27
N HIS A 357 -2.00 -8.47 -16.35
CA HIS A 357 -1.10 -7.72 -15.47
C HIS A 357 -1.16 -6.20 -15.71
N SER A 358 -2.05 -5.73 -16.60
CA SER A 358 -2.26 -4.32 -16.91
C SER A 358 -3.21 -3.59 -15.95
N ARG A 359 -3.85 -4.30 -15.00
CA ARG A 359 -4.79 -3.71 -14.02
C ARG A 359 -4.55 -4.27 -12.62
N GLY A 360 -4.87 -3.47 -11.60
CA GLY A 360 -4.89 -3.97 -10.22
C GLY A 360 -5.88 -5.12 -10.05
N PHE A 361 -5.49 -6.18 -9.34
CA PHE A 361 -6.44 -7.22 -8.92
C PHE A 361 -7.49 -6.58 -8.00
N GLN A 362 -8.77 -6.87 -8.19
CA GLN A 362 -9.87 -6.41 -7.33
C GLN A 362 -10.58 -7.58 -6.62
N GLY A 363 -9.88 -8.69 -6.42
CA GLY A 363 -10.42 -9.85 -5.69
C GLY A 363 -10.24 -9.74 -4.19
N CYS A 364 -10.73 -10.77 -3.49
CA CYS A 364 -10.64 -10.91 -2.05
C CYS A 364 -9.59 -11.96 -1.68
N VAL A 365 -8.84 -11.70 -0.61
CA VAL A 365 -7.78 -12.55 -0.07
C VAL A 365 -8.13 -12.84 1.39
N GLY A 366 -8.22 -14.11 1.77
CA GLY A 366 -8.64 -14.55 3.10
C GLY A 366 -10.07 -14.15 3.48
N GLY A 367 -10.93 -13.85 2.50
CA GLY A 367 -12.26 -13.26 2.73
C GLY A 367 -12.24 -11.77 3.08
N MET A 368 -11.13 -11.08 2.79
CA MET A 368 -10.91 -9.65 3.04
C MET A 368 -10.56 -8.92 1.74
N SER A 369 -10.71 -7.59 1.74
CA SER A 369 -10.12 -6.78 0.66
C SER A 369 -8.59 -6.86 0.74
N GLN A 370 -7.87 -6.61 -0.36
CA GLN A 370 -6.40 -6.62 -0.35
C GLN A 370 -5.82 -5.57 0.60
N THR A 371 -6.44 -4.38 0.67
CA THR A 371 -6.07 -3.35 1.64
C THR A 371 -6.21 -3.86 3.08
N ASP A 372 -7.33 -4.51 3.43
CA ASP A 372 -7.52 -5.09 4.77
C ASP A 372 -6.52 -6.20 5.08
N PHE A 373 -6.26 -7.05 4.08
CA PHE A 373 -5.30 -8.15 4.22
C PHE A 373 -3.91 -7.61 4.52
N MET A 374 -3.43 -6.63 3.75
CA MET A 374 -2.10 -6.05 3.93
C MET A 374 -2.00 -5.24 5.22
N ILE A 375 -3.03 -4.46 5.59
CA ILE A 375 -3.10 -3.77 6.90
C ILE A 375 -3.01 -4.77 8.06
N ASN A 376 -3.76 -5.89 7.99
CA ASN A 376 -3.73 -6.91 9.03
C ASN A 376 -2.37 -7.60 9.10
N TYR A 377 -1.75 -7.87 7.95
CA TYR A 377 -0.38 -8.40 7.91
C TYR A 377 0.61 -7.43 8.58
N MET A 378 0.53 -6.13 8.24
CA MET A 378 1.39 -5.10 8.83
C MET A 378 1.22 -5.02 10.34
N ARG A 379 -0.02 -4.97 10.83
CA ARG A 379 -0.34 -4.98 12.28
C ARG A 379 0.33 -6.15 12.99
N ARG A 380 0.16 -7.37 12.47
CA ARG A 380 0.79 -8.58 13.04
C ARG A 380 2.31 -8.58 12.95
N PHE A 381 2.88 -8.01 11.90
CA PHE A 381 4.32 -7.86 11.79
C PHE A 381 4.85 -6.89 12.86
N VAL A 382 4.30 -5.68 12.93
CA VAL A 382 4.74 -4.65 13.88
C VAL A 382 4.56 -5.09 15.33
N GLU A 383 3.40 -5.66 15.67
CA GLU A 383 3.09 -6.24 16.99
C GLU A 383 4.19 -7.22 17.43
N ARG A 384 4.57 -8.18 16.58
CA ARG A 384 5.57 -9.19 16.94
C ARG A 384 6.97 -8.64 17.09
N MET A 385 7.35 -7.72 16.21
CA MET A 385 8.65 -7.06 16.34
C MET A 385 8.71 -6.22 17.63
N GLY A 386 7.59 -5.58 18.00
CA GLY A 386 7.43 -4.84 19.25
C GLY A 386 7.49 -5.74 20.49
N GLU A 387 6.71 -6.83 20.52
CA GLU A 387 6.69 -7.82 21.61
C GLU A 387 8.08 -8.41 21.89
N GLN A 388 8.80 -8.78 20.84
CA GLN A 388 10.16 -9.30 20.95
C GLN A 388 11.21 -8.22 21.15
N LYS A 389 10.79 -6.97 20.96
CA LYS A 389 11.63 -5.79 20.97
C LYS A 389 12.82 -6.00 20.02
N VAL A 390 12.56 -6.30 18.75
CA VAL A 390 13.58 -6.38 17.70
C VAL A 390 13.37 -5.22 16.71
N PRO A 391 14.39 -4.44 16.38
CA PRO A 391 14.22 -3.34 15.43
C PRO A 391 13.93 -3.88 14.03
N TYR A 392 13.07 -3.17 13.31
CA TYR A 392 12.60 -3.59 12.00
C TYR A 392 12.66 -2.47 10.97
N PHE A 393 12.77 -2.86 9.69
CA PHE A 393 12.53 -1.99 8.55
C PHE A 393 11.37 -2.58 7.74
N LEU A 394 10.25 -1.89 7.67
CA LEU A 394 9.08 -2.33 6.90
C LEU A 394 8.76 -1.29 5.83
N LEU A 395 8.82 -1.70 4.57
CA LEU A 395 8.22 -0.98 3.46
C LEU A 395 6.91 -1.66 3.06
N SER A 396 5.81 -0.93 3.10
CA SER A 396 4.52 -1.33 2.58
C SER A 396 4.07 -0.38 1.48
N TRP A 397 3.54 -0.90 0.37
CA TRP A 397 3.11 -0.10 -0.77
C TRP A 397 1.73 -0.52 -1.27
N PHE A 398 0.73 0.32 -1.02
CA PHE A 398 -0.67 0.12 -1.43
C PHE A 398 -0.89 0.69 -2.83
N THR A 399 -1.09 -0.19 -3.81
CA THR A 399 -1.31 0.16 -5.22
C THR A 399 -2.74 -0.18 -5.66
N SER A 400 -3.22 -1.37 -5.27
CA SER A 400 -4.46 -1.97 -5.81
C SER A 400 -5.70 -1.08 -5.63
N LEU A 401 -5.76 -0.31 -4.53
CA LEU A 401 -6.93 0.46 -4.18
C LEU A 401 -7.11 1.71 -5.03
N ALA A 402 -6.06 2.51 -5.23
CA ALA A 402 -6.19 3.89 -5.70
C ALA A 402 -5.61 4.17 -7.09
N HIS A 403 -4.69 3.33 -7.58
CA HIS A 403 -3.95 3.58 -8.83
C HIS A 403 -4.88 3.85 -10.03
N ASP A 404 -5.92 3.02 -10.21
CA ASP A 404 -6.82 3.09 -11.37
C ASP A 404 -8.16 3.81 -11.08
N ASP A 405 -8.41 4.24 -9.84
CA ASP A 405 -9.68 4.87 -9.46
C ASP A 405 -9.51 6.01 -8.43
N PHE A 406 -9.67 7.23 -8.93
CA PHE A 406 -9.63 8.48 -8.19
C PHE A 406 -10.50 8.51 -6.91
N ASN A 407 -11.58 7.73 -6.82
CA ASN A 407 -12.50 7.77 -5.67
C ASN A 407 -12.38 6.57 -4.74
N ALA A 408 -11.52 5.59 -5.07
CA ALA A 408 -11.44 4.32 -4.35
C ALA A 408 -10.67 4.37 -3.04
N LEU A 409 -9.89 5.43 -2.79
CA LEU A 409 -9.20 5.63 -1.53
C LEU A 409 -10.15 6.03 -0.39
N LYS A 410 -11.22 6.77 -0.68
CA LYS A 410 -12.16 7.34 0.32
C LYS A 410 -12.69 6.34 1.34
N PRO A 411 -13.15 5.12 0.95
CA PRO A 411 -13.68 4.15 1.89
C PRO A 411 -12.62 3.55 2.83
N ALA A 412 -11.33 3.81 2.59
CA ALA A 412 -10.24 3.32 3.42
C ALA A 412 -9.74 4.36 4.45
N ASP A 413 -10.33 5.55 4.54
CA ASP A 413 -9.90 6.60 5.49
C ASP A 413 -9.81 6.09 6.93
N THR A 414 -10.89 5.51 7.47
CA THR A 414 -10.85 4.90 8.81
C THR A 414 -9.79 3.81 8.92
N LYS A 415 -9.49 3.05 7.85
CA LYS A 415 -8.52 1.95 7.90
C LYS A 415 -7.09 2.45 8.04
N TYR A 416 -6.72 3.50 7.30
CA TYR A 416 -5.40 4.13 7.42
C TYR A 416 -5.26 4.89 8.74
N HIS A 417 -6.31 5.59 9.16
CA HIS A 417 -6.39 6.19 10.49
C HIS A 417 -6.10 5.16 11.58
N ASP A 418 -6.83 4.04 11.60
CA ASP A 418 -6.69 3.04 12.66
C ASP A 418 -5.31 2.38 12.61
N LEU A 419 -4.77 2.06 11.43
CA LEU A 419 -3.40 1.52 11.32
C LEU A 419 -2.35 2.45 11.95
N LEU A 420 -2.41 3.76 11.62
CA LEU A 420 -1.44 4.73 12.12
C LEU A 420 -1.66 5.03 13.61
N SER A 421 -2.92 5.10 14.05
CA SER A 421 -3.28 5.25 15.46
C SER A 421 -2.78 4.09 16.30
N ASP A 422 -3.04 2.84 15.89
CA ASP A 422 -2.54 1.66 16.57
C ASP A 422 -1.01 1.68 16.64
N THR A 423 -0.35 2.03 15.53
CA THR A 423 1.12 2.08 15.49
C THR A 423 1.71 3.09 16.47
N VAL A 424 1.05 4.25 16.65
CA VAL A 424 1.53 5.30 17.55
C VAL A 424 1.16 5.02 19.01
N ASN A 425 -0.07 4.56 19.24
CA ASN A 425 -0.70 4.56 20.57
C ASN A 425 -0.70 3.19 21.25
N ASP A 426 -0.59 2.09 20.50
CA ASP A 426 -0.51 0.74 21.08
C ASP A 426 0.92 0.45 21.54
N ALA A 427 1.08 0.22 22.84
CA ALA A 427 2.38 -0.09 23.44
C ALA A 427 3.02 -1.35 22.85
N THR A 428 2.22 -2.31 22.35
CA THR A 428 2.73 -3.53 21.71
C THR A 428 3.42 -3.25 20.37
N TYR A 429 3.19 -2.09 19.75
CA TYR A 429 3.75 -1.74 18.42
C TYR A 429 5.03 -0.92 18.53
N ASN A 430 5.39 -0.48 19.75
CA ASN A 430 6.60 0.31 20.04
C ASN A 430 6.71 1.59 19.18
N GLY A 431 5.60 2.30 18.99
CA GLY A 431 5.51 3.55 18.21
C GLY A 431 6.41 4.69 18.71
N ASN A 432 6.75 4.69 20.00
CA ASN A 432 7.65 5.70 20.59
C ASN A 432 9.08 5.58 20.10
N ASN A 433 9.54 4.38 19.72
CA ASN A 433 10.86 4.16 19.13
C ASN A 433 10.77 3.68 17.67
N THR A 434 9.88 4.30 16.89
CA THR A 434 9.72 4.01 15.46
C THR A 434 9.69 5.31 14.66
N ILE A 435 10.50 5.38 13.60
CA ILE A 435 10.39 6.40 12.55
C ILE A 435 9.29 5.97 11.60
N ILE A 436 8.24 6.79 11.46
CA ILE A 436 7.07 6.46 10.63
C ILE A 436 6.99 7.43 9.46
N LEU A 437 7.00 6.90 8.24
CA LEU A 437 6.80 7.66 7.01
C LEU A 437 5.44 7.23 6.42
N PHE A 438 4.56 8.20 6.19
CA PHE A 438 3.35 8.00 5.40
C PHE A 438 3.47 8.83 4.12
N ILE A 439 3.62 8.17 2.97
CA ILE A 439 4.13 8.82 1.76
C ILE A 439 3.42 8.35 0.48
N SER A 440 3.43 9.19 -0.55
CA SER A 440 3.14 8.80 -1.93
C SER A 440 4.32 9.16 -2.85
N ASP A 441 4.40 8.50 -3.99
CA ASP A 441 5.44 8.67 -5.01
C ASP A 441 5.10 9.77 -6.03
N HIS A 442 3.83 9.89 -6.40
CA HIS A 442 3.27 10.91 -7.27
C HIS A 442 1.76 11.03 -7.05
N GLY A 443 1.10 12.02 -7.62
CA GLY A 443 -0.36 12.10 -7.63
C GLY A 443 -1.03 11.30 -8.74
N TYR A 444 -2.33 11.54 -8.95
CA TYR A 444 -3.15 10.69 -9.83
C TYR A 444 -2.86 10.93 -11.31
N ARG A 445 -2.53 9.85 -12.03
CA ARG A 445 -1.95 9.92 -13.39
C ARG A 445 -2.90 9.51 -14.52
N PHE A 446 -4.12 9.11 -14.18
CA PHE A 446 -5.04 8.50 -15.12
C PHE A 446 -6.35 9.28 -15.26
N GLY A 447 -7.05 9.07 -16.38
CA GLY A 447 -8.38 9.63 -16.62
C GLY A 447 -8.43 11.16 -16.78
N SER A 448 -9.64 11.65 -17.05
CA SER A 448 -9.88 13.04 -17.46
C SER A 448 -9.59 14.11 -16.39
N PHE A 449 -9.39 13.72 -15.12
CA PHE A 449 -8.95 14.68 -14.10
C PHE A 449 -7.50 15.11 -14.33
N ARG A 450 -6.62 14.17 -14.69
CA ARG A 450 -5.21 14.43 -14.97
C ARG A 450 -5.00 15.46 -16.08
N GLU A 451 -5.92 15.52 -17.05
CA GLU A 451 -5.88 16.45 -18.18
C GLU A 451 -6.24 17.90 -17.79
N THR A 452 -6.79 18.13 -16.59
CA THR A 452 -7.06 19.47 -16.08
C THR A 452 -5.77 20.13 -15.58
N PHE A 453 -5.74 21.47 -15.52
CA PHE A 453 -4.60 22.19 -14.92
C PHE A 453 -4.33 21.76 -13.48
N LEU A 454 -5.39 21.59 -12.67
CA LEU A 454 -5.27 21.18 -11.27
C LEU A 454 -4.73 19.75 -11.16
N GLY A 455 -5.25 18.80 -11.95
CA GLY A 455 -4.76 17.43 -12.01
C GLY A 455 -3.33 17.33 -12.52
N TYR A 456 -2.97 18.14 -13.53
CA TYR A 456 -1.61 18.25 -14.02
C TYR A 456 -0.65 18.69 -12.89
N TYR A 457 -1.05 19.75 -12.19
CA TYR A 457 -0.28 20.36 -11.11
C TYR A 457 -0.11 19.43 -9.90
N GLU A 458 -1.21 18.88 -9.39
CA GLU A 458 -1.18 18.10 -8.15
C GLU A 458 -0.50 16.74 -8.31
N GLU A 459 -0.44 16.19 -9.53
CA GLU A 459 0.31 14.96 -9.78
C GLU A 459 1.77 15.08 -9.39
N SER A 460 2.36 16.27 -9.49
CA SER A 460 3.76 16.51 -9.17
C SER A 460 4.01 16.73 -7.68
N LEU A 461 2.95 16.78 -6.87
CA LEU A 461 2.97 17.13 -5.44
C LEU A 461 2.35 16.01 -4.60
N PRO A 462 2.99 14.82 -4.52
CA PRO A 462 2.57 13.74 -3.62
C PRO A 462 2.56 14.18 -2.16
N PHE A 463 1.75 13.51 -1.33
CA PHE A 463 1.81 13.72 0.10
C PHE A 463 3.05 13.05 0.71
N PHE A 464 3.58 13.64 1.76
CA PHE A 464 4.60 13.01 2.60
C PHE A 464 4.50 13.54 4.03
N TYR A 465 4.24 12.64 4.97
CA TYR A 465 4.26 12.87 6.41
C TYR A 465 5.36 12.02 7.05
N ILE A 466 6.06 12.59 8.03
CA ILE A 466 7.07 11.89 8.82
C ILE A 466 6.85 12.14 10.30
N ARG A 467 6.91 11.08 11.11
CA ARG A 467 6.98 11.16 12.56
C ARG A 467 8.30 10.56 13.03
N MET A 468 9.03 11.35 13.83
CA MET A 468 10.27 10.94 14.47
C MET A 468 10.01 10.46 15.90
N PRO A 469 10.73 9.43 16.39
CA PRO A 469 10.77 9.09 17.81
C PRO A 469 11.06 10.32 18.67
N PRO A 470 10.40 10.51 19.84
CA PRO A 470 10.69 11.62 20.73
C PRO A 470 12.18 11.74 21.07
N ALA A 471 12.87 10.61 21.26
CA ALA A 471 14.31 10.57 21.55
C ALA A 471 15.22 11.09 20.42
N LEU A 472 14.71 11.20 19.18
CA LEU A 472 15.45 11.73 18.02
C LEU A 472 15.02 13.13 17.61
N LYS A 473 13.98 13.68 18.23
CA LYS A 473 13.62 15.09 18.05
C LYS A 473 14.67 15.89 18.83
N LEU A 474 15.54 16.60 18.10
CA LEU A 474 16.66 17.39 18.63
C LEU A 474 16.26 18.10 19.94
N SER A 475 17.01 17.80 21.01
CA SER A 475 17.07 18.57 22.27
C SER A 475 17.58 19.98 22.03
#